data_AF-A0A7C4ADI5-F1
#
_entry.id   AF-A0A7C4ADI5-F1
#
_cell.length_a   1.000
_cell.length_b   1.000
_cell.length_c   1.000
_cell.angle_alpha   90.00
_cell.angle_beta   90.00
_cell.angle_gamma   90.00
#
_symmetry.space_group_name_H-M   'P 1'
#
loop_
_entity.id
_entity.type
_entity.pdbx_description
1 polymer ?
#
loop_
_entity_poly.entity_id
_entity_poly.type
_entity_poly.pdbx_seq_one_letter_code
_entity_poly.pdbx_strand_id
1 'polypeptide(L)'
;VVTVENKTIISREKRDKMGHAHFAGGPHAEGEDSRGHGFDPAAQSRHASMAAAISDCQVLLVRGMGAGAYEFMRQAGIQPVVTDIANIEEAVQAYLAGELVDHTEKLH
;
A
#
# COMPACT_ATOMS: atom_id res chain seq x y z
N VAL A 1 -6.14 -5.95 -8.26
CA VAL A 1 -5.07 -5.52 -9.17
C VAL A 1 -5.69 -5.08 -10.48
N VAL A 2 -5.15 -4.02 -11.07
CA VAL A 2 -5.52 -3.55 -12.41
C VAL A 2 -4.26 -3.62 -13.28
N THR A 3 -4.40 -4.13 -14.49
CA THR A 3 -3.31 -4.15 -15.48
C THR A 3 -3.58 -3.06 -16.50
N VAL A 4 -2.57 -2.23 -16.75
CA VAL A 4 -2.67 -1.10 -17.68
C VAL A 4 -1.64 -1.26 -18.78
N GLU A 5 -2.09 -1.12 -20.03
CA GLU A 5 -1.23 -1.03 -21.22
C GLU A 5 -1.67 0.18 -22.05
N ASN A 6 -0.73 0.95 -22.58
CA ASN A 6 -1.02 2.15 -23.39
C ASN A 6 -2.07 3.08 -22.75
N LYS A 7 -1.93 3.33 -21.43
CA LYS A 7 -2.85 4.11 -20.59
C LYS A 7 -4.29 3.57 -20.49
N THR A 8 -4.52 2.34 -20.90
CA THR A 8 -5.84 1.68 -20.88
C THR A 8 -5.82 0.51 -19.91
N ILE A 9 -6.84 0.40 -19.06
CA ILE A 9 -7.03 -0.78 -18.20
C ILE A 9 -7.44 -1.96 -19.08
N ILE A 10 -6.59 -2.97 -19.16
CA ILE A 10 -6.83 -4.17 -19.99
C ILE A 10 -7.29 -5.38 -19.16
N SER A 11 -7.03 -5.39 -17.85
CA SER A 11 -7.43 -6.49 -16.96
C SER A 11 -7.70 -6.00 -15.55
N ARG A 12 -8.55 -6.76 -14.85
CA ARG A 12 -8.95 -6.53 -13.47
C ARG A 12 -9.06 -7.88 -12.77
N GLU A 13 -8.45 -7.95 -11.60
CA GLU A 13 -8.56 -9.12 -10.74
C GLU A 13 -8.68 -8.69 -9.28
N LYS A 14 -9.29 -9.55 -8.48
CA LYS A 14 -9.30 -9.43 -7.02
C LYS A 14 -8.38 -10.51 -6.47
N ARG A 15 -7.55 -10.13 -5.50
CA ARG A 15 -6.72 -11.04 -4.74
C ARG A 15 -7.14 -10.99 -3.29
N ASP A 16 -7.01 -12.12 -2.61
CA ASP A 16 -7.28 -12.16 -1.18
C ASP A 16 -6.26 -11.32 -0.43
N LYS A 17 -6.75 -10.54 0.53
CA LYS A 17 -5.90 -9.74 1.41
C LYS A 17 -5.23 -10.69 2.40
N MET A 18 -4.03 -11.14 2.07
CA MET A 18 -3.20 -11.93 2.97
C MET A 18 -2.95 -11.11 4.25
N GLY A 19 -3.33 -11.67 5.40
CA GLY A 19 -3.07 -11.08 6.72
C GLY A 19 -4.27 -10.56 7.50
N HIS A 20 -5.44 -10.30 6.90
CA HIS A 20 -6.57 -9.77 7.70
C HIS A 20 -7.13 -10.80 8.70
N ALA A 21 -7.14 -12.09 8.32
CA ALA A 21 -7.54 -13.17 9.22
C ALA A 21 -6.41 -13.59 10.19
N HIS A 22 -5.14 -13.33 9.85
CA HIS A 22 -3.98 -13.78 10.63
C HIS A 22 -3.49 -12.75 11.67
N PHE A 23 -3.81 -11.47 11.50
CA PHE A 23 -3.32 -10.40 12.38
C PHE A 23 -4.41 -9.75 13.27
N ALA A 24 -5.68 -10.15 13.13
CA ALA A 24 -6.83 -9.58 13.87
C ALA A 24 -6.88 -9.90 15.38
N GLY A 25 -5.80 -10.40 15.98
CA GLY A 25 -5.73 -10.73 17.41
C GLY A 25 -4.31 -10.81 17.96
N GLY A 26 -3.30 -10.35 17.21
CA GLY A 26 -1.94 -10.25 17.74
C GLY A 26 -1.85 -9.05 18.69
N PRO A 27 -1.06 -9.11 19.78
CA PRO A 27 -0.81 -7.93 20.59
C PRO A 27 -0.28 -6.82 19.70
N HIS A 28 -0.85 -5.61 19.82
CA HIS A 28 -0.21 -4.39 19.38
C HIS A 28 1.06 -4.25 20.24
N ALA A 29 2.13 -4.91 19.84
CA ALA A 29 3.44 -4.62 20.37
C ALA A 29 3.77 -3.22 19.85
N GLU A 30 3.55 -2.21 20.67
CA GLU A 30 4.21 -0.93 20.53
C GLU A 30 5.70 -1.19 20.75
N GLY A 31 6.37 -1.67 19.69
CA GLY A 31 7.81 -1.66 19.68
C GLY A 31 8.25 -0.20 19.77
N GLU A 32 9.07 0.12 20.76
CA GLU A 32 9.77 1.41 20.86
C GLU A 32 10.84 1.50 19.74
N ASP A 33 10.41 1.47 18.47
CA ASP A 33 11.28 1.92 17.39
C ASP A 33 11.30 3.45 17.43
N SER A 34 12.49 4.04 17.48
CA SER A 34 12.70 5.48 17.47
C SER A 34 12.01 6.22 16.30
N ARG A 35 11.68 5.50 15.21
CA ARG A 35 10.98 6.02 14.03
C ARG A 35 9.45 6.01 14.17
N GLY A 36 8.92 5.41 15.23
CA GLY A 36 7.49 5.31 15.52
C GLY A 36 6.84 3.99 15.10
N HIS A 37 5.51 3.97 15.09
CA HIS A 37 4.72 2.77 14.82
C HIS A 37 4.94 2.24 13.38
N GLY A 38 5.00 0.92 13.24
CA GLY A 38 5.15 0.26 11.93
C GLY A 38 6.59 -0.01 11.50
N PHE A 39 7.60 0.44 12.26
CA PHE A 39 9.02 0.24 11.97
C PHE A 39 9.65 -0.93 12.74
N ASP A 40 8.99 -1.41 13.80
CA ASP A 40 9.45 -2.54 14.59
C ASP A 40 9.47 -3.85 13.75
N PRO A 41 10.30 -4.84 14.12
CA PRO A 41 10.42 -6.09 13.36
C PRO A 41 9.11 -6.85 13.15
N ALA A 42 8.18 -6.80 14.11
CA ALA A 42 6.91 -7.49 13.98
C ALA A 42 6.00 -6.79 12.95
N ALA A 43 5.97 -5.45 12.94
CA ALA A 43 5.30 -4.69 11.89
C ALA A 43 5.91 -4.94 10.51
N GLN A 44 7.23 -4.97 10.40
CA GLN A 44 7.92 -5.24 9.14
C GLN A 44 7.57 -6.63 8.58
N SER A 45 7.46 -7.66 9.43
CA SER A 45 6.99 -8.99 9.02
C SER A 45 5.55 -8.97 8.47
N ARG A 46 4.66 -8.19 9.09
CA ARG A 46 3.29 -7.98 8.60
C ARG A 46 3.30 -7.29 7.23
N HIS A 47 4.09 -6.23 7.07
CA HIS A 47 4.21 -5.52 5.79
C HIS A 47 4.76 -6.42 4.68
N ALA A 48 5.75 -7.25 4.98
CA ALA A 48 6.28 -8.24 4.02
C ALA A 48 5.21 -9.23 3.55
N SER A 49 4.39 -9.74 4.48
CA SER A 49 3.28 -10.64 4.14
C SER A 49 2.23 -9.95 3.25
N MET A 50 1.95 -8.67 3.50
CA MET A 50 1.04 -7.88 2.67
C MET A 50 1.62 -7.62 1.27
N ALA A 51 2.90 -7.25 1.18
CA ALA A 51 3.57 -6.97 -0.09
C ALA A 51 3.71 -8.22 -0.97
N ALA A 52 3.90 -9.41 -0.38
CA ALA A 52 3.99 -10.66 -1.13
C ALA A 52 2.77 -10.94 -2.01
N ALA A 53 1.57 -10.51 -1.61
CA ALA A 53 0.35 -10.69 -2.40
C ALA A 53 0.27 -9.78 -3.64
N ILE A 54 1.13 -8.76 -3.70
CA ILE A 54 1.15 -7.71 -4.74
C ILE A 54 2.58 -7.43 -5.23
N SER A 55 3.50 -8.38 -5.08
CA SER A 55 4.93 -8.18 -5.40
C SER A 55 5.21 -7.93 -6.88
N ASP A 56 4.24 -8.24 -7.74
CA ASP A 56 4.23 -7.98 -9.18
C ASP A 56 3.56 -6.64 -9.55
N CYS A 57 3.06 -5.90 -8.57
CA CYS A 57 2.49 -4.57 -8.79
C CYS A 57 3.59 -3.51 -8.69
N GLN A 58 3.57 -2.53 -9.59
CA GLN A 58 4.51 -1.41 -9.57
C GLN A 58 4.06 -0.29 -8.63
N VAL A 59 2.74 -0.15 -8.45
CA VAL A 59 2.10 0.98 -7.77
C VAL A 59 0.98 0.47 -6.88
N LEU A 60 0.83 1.08 -5.71
CA LEU A 60 -0.22 0.81 -4.74
C LEU A 60 -0.97 2.11 -4.41
N LEU A 61 -2.17 2.25 -4.94
CA LEU A 61 -3.05 3.40 -4.65
C LEU A 61 -3.91 3.11 -3.42
N VAL A 62 -3.82 3.98 -2.41
CA VAL A 62 -4.51 3.81 -1.13
C VAL A 62 -5.08 5.13 -0.62
N ARG A 63 -6.10 5.07 0.24
CA ARG A 63 -6.67 6.26 0.89
C ARG A 63 -6.17 6.50 2.32
N GLY A 64 -5.30 5.63 2.80
CA GLY A 64 -4.72 5.69 4.13
C GLY A 64 -3.69 4.56 4.30
N MET A 65 -2.58 4.89 4.95
CA MET A 65 -1.46 4.00 5.19
C MET A 65 -0.66 4.51 6.39
N GLY A 66 -0.09 3.60 7.18
CA GLY A 66 0.83 4.01 8.25
C GLY A 66 2.24 4.31 7.71
N ALA A 67 2.99 5.18 8.38
CA ALA A 67 4.32 5.61 7.92
C ALA A 67 5.29 4.44 7.69
N GLY A 68 5.35 3.47 8.61
CA GLY A 68 6.19 2.29 8.46
C GLY A 68 5.78 1.36 7.30
N ALA A 69 4.48 1.30 6.97
CA ALA A 69 3.99 0.53 5.82
C ALA A 69 4.35 1.21 4.50
N TYR A 70 4.18 2.53 4.44
CA TYR A 70 4.54 3.34 3.28
C TYR A 70 6.03 3.20 2.95
N GLU A 71 6.89 3.33 3.96
CA GLU A 71 8.34 3.19 3.78
C GLU A 71 8.72 1.76 3.37
N PHE A 72 8.09 0.73 3.96
CA PHE A 72 8.33 -0.65 3.55
C PHE A 72 7.98 -0.89 2.08
N MET A 73 6.83 -0.40 1.60
CA MET A 73 6.42 -0.59 0.21
C MET A 73 7.42 0.04 -0.76
N ARG A 74 7.89 1.26 -0.45
CA ARG A 74 8.93 1.93 -1.24
C ARG A 74 10.22 1.09 -1.30
N GLN A 75 10.66 0.55 -0.17
CA GLN A 75 11.84 -0.32 -0.11
C GLN A 75 11.65 -1.64 -0.86
N ALA A 76 10.42 -2.16 -0.91
CA ALA A 76 10.04 -3.34 -1.67
C ALA A 76 9.89 -3.08 -3.18
N GLY A 77 10.12 -1.85 -3.66
CA GLY A 77 9.99 -1.49 -5.07
C GLY A 77 8.55 -1.28 -5.56
N ILE A 78 7.60 -1.20 -4.64
CA ILE A 78 6.20 -0.86 -4.92
C ILE A 78 6.01 0.60 -4.56
N GLN A 79 5.58 1.45 -5.49
CA GLN A 79 5.31 2.86 -5.20
C GLN A 79 3.94 2.99 -4.50
N PRO A 80 3.87 3.27 -3.18
CA PRO A 80 2.62 3.68 -2.58
C PRO A 80 2.26 5.11 -3.04
N VAL A 81 0.97 5.38 -3.22
CA VAL A 81 0.44 6.74 -3.36
C VAL A 81 -0.80 6.86 -2.49
N VAL A 82 -0.77 7.80 -1.55
CA VAL A 82 -1.89 8.13 -0.68
C VAL A 82 -2.77 9.16 -1.39
N THR A 83 -3.91 8.74 -1.92
CA THR A 83 -4.86 9.60 -2.64
C THR A 83 -6.17 9.76 -1.85
N ASP A 84 -6.90 10.85 -2.06
CA ASP A 84 -8.26 11.01 -1.55
C ASP A 84 -9.34 10.41 -2.48
N ILE A 85 -9.00 10.13 -3.74
CA ILE A 85 -9.90 9.58 -4.76
C ILE A 85 -10.37 8.17 -4.37
N ALA A 86 -11.70 8.00 -4.31
CA ALA A 86 -12.33 6.74 -3.91
C ALA A 86 -12.65 5.81 -5.06
N ASN A 87 -12.93 6.36 -6.25
CA ASN A 87 -13.24 5.56 -7.42
C ASN A 87 -11.93 5.00 -8.03
N ILE A 88 -11.94 3.69 -8.35
CA ILE A 88 -10.74 3.00 -8.82
C ILE A 88 -10.33 3.50 -10.21
N GLU A 89 -11.29 3.66 -11.12
CA GLU A 89 -11.04 4.14 -12.48
C GLU A 89 -10.46 5.55 -12.47
N GLU A 90 -11.07 6.44 -11.71
CA GLU A 90 -10.64 7.82 -11.56
C GLU A 90 -9.22 7.90 -10.99
N ALA A 91 -8.91 7.15 -9.92
CA ALA A 91 -7.59 7.13 -9.32
C ALA A 91 -6.52 6.60 -10.30
N VAL A 92 -6.84 5.56 -11.07
CA VAL A 92 -5.93 5.01 -12.08
C VAL A 92 -5.70 6.02 -13.21
N GLN A 93 -6.74 6.68 -13.71
CA GLN A 93 -6.59 7.67 -14.77
C GLN A 93 -5.81 8.90 -14.30
N ALA A 94 -6.08 9.41 -13.10
CA ALA A 94 -5.33 10.50 -12.50
C ALA A 94 -3.84 10.14 -12.31
N TYR A 95 -3.53 8.91 -11.91
CA TYR A 95 -2.15 8.42 -11.83
C TYR A 95 -1.47 8.41 -13.21
N LEU A 96 -2.14 7.86 -14.24
CA LEU A 96 -1.61 7.77 -15.61
C LEU A 96 -1.46 9.15 -16.28
N ALA A 97 -2.23 10.13 -15.85
CA ALA A 97 -2.12 11.53 -16.26
C ALA A 97 -0.99 12.28 -15.54
N GLY A 98 -0.44 11.73 -14.46
CA GLY A 98 0.54 12.42 -13.61
C GLY A 98 -0.08 13.49 -12.70
N GLU A 99 -1.39 13.42 -12.46
CA GLU A 99 -2.18 14.40 -11.71
C GLU A 99 -2.45 13.95 -10.26
N LEU A 100 -2.18 12.68 -9.94
CA LEU A 100 -2.40 12.13 -8.61
C LEU A 100 -1.38 12.70 -7.60
N VAL A 101 -1.88 13.35 -6.55
CA VAL A 101 -1.06 13.85 -5.43
C VAL A 101 -0.86 12.72 -4.40
N ASP A 102 0.37 12.55 -3.95
CA ASP A 102 0.71 11.66 -2.85
C ASP A 102 0.66 12.39 -1.50
N HIS A 103 -0.44 12.18 -0.76
CA HIS A 103 -0.72 12.81 0.52
C HIS A 103 0.05 12.19 1.69
N THR A 104 1.39 12.26 1.62
CA THR A 104 2.27 11.74 2.68
C THR A 104 2.07 12.41 4.04
N GLU A 105 1.49 13.62 4.07
CA GLU A 105 1.10 14.31 5.30
C GLU A 105 -0.05 13.62 6.06
N LYS A 106 -0.77 12.70 5.41
CA LYS A 106 -1.87 11.91 5.99
C LYS A 106 -1.44 10.52 6.46
N LEU A 107 -0.14 10.23 6.48
CA LEU A 107 0.37 8.97 7.04
C LEU A 107 0.15 8.93 8.56
N HIS A 108 -0.28 7.76 9.04
CA HIS A 108 -0.55 7.51 10.47
C HIS A 108 0.64 6.88 11.20
#